data_AF-A0A2E0KDM9-F1
#
_entry.id   AF-A0A2E0KDM9-F1
#
_cell.length_a   1.000
_cell.length_b   1.000
_cell.length_c   1.000
_cell.angle_alpha   90.00
_cell.angle_beta   90.00
_cell.angle_gamma   90.00
#
_symmetry.space_group_name_H-M   'P 1'
#
loop_
_entity.id
_entity.type
_entity.pdbx_description
1 polymer ?
#
loop_
_entity_poly.entity_id
_entity_poly.type
_entity_poly.pdbx_seq_one_letter_code
_entity_poly.pdbx_strand_id
1 'polypeptide(L)'
;EIVQVAKENLEGNLRSVLAQLTPEQVNEDRLRFAEQVADDVGEDLRRLGLQLDTLKIQSVFDDVDYLNSISRRRVAQIVRDAEIAEAEAIGQAERIEAEMEEVAEVMRTEAETVVLEKDNDVRTKVAQMEKDARSEEERTEAAELEARARAEQQLQKVRAELERLRLKAEAVLPSQAHQKAQELRARGRAAATAEDVKASALVNDLLTQVWEDAGSTAELVFLLQQIEMVLQQATRLPAQLHLKRITALDGDDASTLASLVAVNHKVVRQFFEQVKDILGVDLLGTLSSTGVN
;
A
#
# COMPACT_ATOMS: atom_id res chain seq x y z
N GLU A 1 -120.75 -48.08 60.07
CA GLU A 1 -121.30 -46.70 60.09
C GLU A 1 -120.32 -45.69 60.68
N ILE A 2 -119.91 -45.79 61.95
CA ILE A 2 -118.96 -44.85 62.60
C ILE A 2 -117.62 -44.67 61.85
N VAL A 3 -117.04 -45.76 61.34
CA VAL A 3 -115.79 -45.72 60.56
C VAL A 3 -115.94 -44.92 59.26
N GLN A 4 -117.12 -44.98 58.64
CA GLN A 4 -117.37 -44.28 57.38
C GLN A 4 -117.55 -42.78 57.61
N VAL A 5 -118.27 -42.38 58.68
CA VAL A 5 -118.41 -40.98 59.10
C VAL A 5 -117.06 -40.38 59.48
N ALA A 6 -116.22 -41.12 60.21
CA ALA A 6 -114.87 -40.68 60.56
C ALA A 6 -113.98 -40.48 59.32
N LYS A 7 -114.08 -41.38 58.33
CA LYS A 7 -113.36 -41.28 57.06
C LYS A 7 -113.81 -40.05 56.24
N GLU A 8 -115.11 -39.82 56.13
CA GLU A 8 -115.66 -38.68 55.39
C GLU A 8 -115.27 -37.33 56.02
N ASN A 9 -115.24 -37.26 57.36
CA ASN A 9 -114.78 -36.07 58.09
C ASN A 9 -113.27 -35.81 57.89
N LEU A 10 -112.44 -36.85 57.97
CA LEU A 10 -111.01 -36.80 57.64
C LEU A 10 -110.77 -36.29 56.21
N GLU A 11 -111.49 -36.83 55.22
CA GLU A 11 -111.38 -36.41 53.82
C GLU A 11 -111.86 -34.98 53.58
N GLY A 12 -112.91 -34.55 54.30
CA GLY A 12 -113.43 -33.18 54.25
C GLY A 12 -112.41 -32.15 54.74
N ASN A 13 -111.83 -32.38 55.92
CA ASN A 13 -110.82 -31.50 56.52
C ASN A 13 -109.51 -31.53 55.72
N LEU A 14 -109.05 -32.71 55.26
CA LEU A 14 -107.89 -32.84 54.37
C LEU A 14 -108.06 -31.99 53.10
N ARG A 15 -109.26 -32.01 52.49
CA ARG A 15 -109.57 -31.21 51.30
C ARG A 15 -109.59 -29.71 51.60
N SER A 16 -110.07 -29.30 52.78
CA SER A 16 -110.11 -27.89 53.18
C SER A 16 -108.71 -27.30 53.37
N VAL A 17 -107.82 -28.04 54.03
CA VAL A 17 -106.43 -27.61 54.24
C VAL A 17 -105.65 -27.62 52.90
N LEU A 18 -105.86 -28.63 52.05
CA LEU A 18 -105.23 -28.68 50.71
C LEU A 18 -105.65 -27.51 49.81
N ALA A 19 -106.86 -26.97 49.97
CA ALA A 19 -107.33 -25.84 49.16
C ALA A 19 -106.56 -24.52 49.44
N GLN A 20 -105.83 -24.44 50.54
CA GLN A 20 -105.08 -23.25 50.95
C GLN A 20 -103.58 -23.33 50.61
N LEU A 21 -103.09 -24.50 50.18
CA LEU A 21 -101.68 -24.77 49.91
C LEU A 21 -101.43 -25.03 48.43
N THR A 22 -100.25 -24.65 47.93
CA THR A 22 -99.84 -25.03 46.58
C THR A 22 -99.27 -26.45 46.55
N PRO A 23 -99.29 -27.14 45.39
CA PRO A 23 -98.73 -28.50 45.27
C PRO A 23 -97.27 -28.60 45.73
N GLU A 24 -96.48 -27.55 45.53
CA GLU A 24 -95.09 -27.46 45.98
C GLU A 24 -95.00 -27.40 47.50
N GLN A 25 -95.81 -26.56 48.14
CA GLN A 25 -95.83 -26.41 49.60
C GLN A 25 -96.21 -27.71 50.30
N VAL A 26 -97.21 -28.42 49.77
CA VAL A 26 -97.63 -29.74 50.27
C VAL A 26 -96.50 -30.77 50.12
N ASN A 27 -95.68 -30.68 49.07
CA ASN A 27 -94.58 -31.60 48.84
C ASN A 27 -93.30 -31.24 49.63
N GLU A 28 -93.01 -29.95 49.82
CA GLU A 28 -91.83 -29.43 50.53
C GLU A 28 -91.92 -29.62 52.05
N ASP A 29 -93.09 -29.41 52.66
CA ASP A 29 -93.28 -29.60 54.11
C ASP A 29 -94.53 -30.43 54.43
N ARG A 30 -94.36 -31.74 54.25
CA ARG A 30 -95.39 -32.75 54.53
C ARG A 30 -95.73 -32.88 56.01
N LEU A 31 -94.79 -32.54 56.90
CA LEU A 31 -94.97 -32.67 58.34
C LEU A 31 -95.93 -31.59 58.84
N ARG A 32 -95.66 -30.33 58.48
CA ARG A 32 -96.53 -29.20 58.83
C ARG A 32 -97.94 -29.37 58.30
N PHE A 33 -98.09 -29.87 57.09
CA PHE A 33 -99.41 -30.19 56.52
C PHE A 33 -100.12 -31.30 57.32
N ALA A 34 -99.42 -32.36 57.72
CA ALA A 34 -100.00 -33.44 58.52
C ALA A 34 -100.42 -32.98 59.92
N GLU A 35 -99.63 -32.11 60.55
CA GLU A 35 -99.94 -31.51 61.86
C GLU A 35 -101.21 -30.67 61.79
N GLN A 36 -101.31 -29.79 60.78
CA GLN A 36 -102.48 -28.92 60.62
C GLN A 36 -103.78 -29.70 60.38
N VAL A 37 -103.72 -30.78 59.59
CA VAL A 37 -104.88 -31.66 59.37
C VAL A 37 -105.22 -32.48 60.63
N ALA A 38 -104.21 -32.91 61.39
CA ALA A 38 -104.42 -33.67 62.61
C ALA A 38 -105.06 -32.84 63.73
N ASP A 39 -104.71 -31.56 63.83
CA ASP A 39 -105.30 -30.63 64.79
C ASP A 39 -106.79 -30.39 64.51
N ASP A 40 -107.14 -30.09 63.26
CA ASP A 40 -108.53 -29.82 62.84
C ASP A 40 -109.41 -31.07 62.96
N VAL A 41 -108.93 -32.22 62.48
CA VAL A 41 -109.68 -33.49 62.52
C VAL A 41 -109.75 -34.07 63.93
N GLY A 42 -108.72 -33.85 64.74
CA GLY A 42 -108.64 -34.38 66.09
C GLY A 42 -109.82 -33.93 66.96
N GLU A 43 -110.32 -32.71 66.75
CA GLU A 43 -111.52 -32.22 67.44
C GLU A 43 -112.79 -32.94 67.01
N ASP A 44 -112.98 -33.15 65.71
CA ASP A 44 -114.16 -33.81 65.16
C ASP A 44 -114.21 -35.31 65.50
N LEU A 45 -113.06 -36.01 65.48
CA LEU A 45 -112.99 -37.41 65.87
C LEU A 45 -113.28 -37.64 67.37
N ARG A 46 -112.88 -36.70 68.24
CA ARG A 46 -113.22 -36.76 69.67
C ARG A 46 -114.73 -36.70 69.91
N ARG A 47 -115.48 -35.93 69.12
CA ARG A 47 -116.96 -35.86 69.19
C ARG A 47 -117.63 -37.19 68.83
N LEU A 48 -116.94 -38.04 68.06
CA LEU A 48 -117.37 -39.40 67.71
C LEU A 48 -116.84 -40.48 68.68
N GLY A 49 -116.08 -40.10 69.71
CA GLY A 49 -115.46 -41.02 70.67
C GLY A 49 -114.21 -41.73 70.16
N LEU A 50 -113.56 -41.18 69.12
CA LEU A 50 -112.33 -41.71 68.52
C LEU A 50 -111.13 -40.80 68.85
N GLN A 51 -109.95 -41.41 69.01
CA GLN A 51 -108.69 -40.69 69.20
C GLN A 51 -107.77 -40.90 68.00
N LEU A 52 -107.25 -39.81 67.47
CA LEU A 52 -106.23 -39.83 66.41
C LEU A 52 -104.84 -39.93 67.06
N ASP A 53 -104.15 -41.06 66.87
CA ASP A 53 -102.77 -41.22 67.39
C ASP A 53 -101.73 -40.62 66.45
N THR A 54 -101.81 -40.89 65.14
CA THR A 54 -100.84 -40.37 64.18
C THR A 54 -101.44 -40.27 62.78
N LEU A 55 -101.21 -39.13 62.13
CA LEU A 55 -101.47 -38.91 60.72
C LEU A 55 -100.12 -38.82 59.97
N LYS A 56 -99.93 -39.60 58.90
CA LYS A 56 -98.75 -39.51 58.04
C LYS A 56 -99.15 -39.45 56.58
N ILE A 57 -98.52 -38.55 55.84
CA ILE A 57 -98.65 -38.47 54.39
C ILE A 57 -97.67 -39.46 53.76
N GLN A 58 -98.19 -40.43 53.02
CA GLN A 58 -97.36 -41.44 52.34
C GLN A 58 -96.78 -40.90 51.03
N SER A 59 -97.64 -40.37 50.17
CA SER A 59 -97.27 -39.85 48.86
C SER A 59 -98.17 -38.71 48.44
N VAL A 60 -97.62 -37.83 47.60
CA VAL A 60 -98.32 -36.72 46.97
C VAL A 60 -98.05 -36.87 45.48
N PHE A 61 -99.11 -37.02 44.70
CA PHE A 61 -99.05 -37.16 43.25
C PHE A 61 -100.09 -36.25 42.64
N ASP A 62 -99.82 -35.81 41.42
CA ASP A 62 -100.74 -35.01 40.63
C ASP A 62 -101.07 -35.74 39.32
N ASP A 63 -102.29 -35.53 38.80
CA ASP A 63 -102.78 -36.26 37.62
C ASP A 63 -102.12 -35.79 36.30
N VAL A 64 -101.41 -34.66 36.31
CA VAL A 64 -100.89 -33.97 35.11
C VAL A 64 -99.35 -33.85 35.10
N ASP A 65 -98.65 -34.58 35.96
CA ASP A 65 -97.18 -34.63 36.09
C ASP A 65 -96.50 -33.25 36.32
N TYR A 66 -97.20 -32.33 36.98
CA TYR A 66 -96.78 -30.97 37.27
C TYR A 66 -95.50 -30.90 38.12
N LEU A 67 -95.44 -31.65 39.23
CA LEU A 67 -94.31 -31.59 40.16
C LEU A 67 -93.02 -32.12 39.53
N ASN A 68 -93.13 -33.17 38.70
CA ASN A 68 -92.01 -33.70 37.94
C ASN A 68 -91.57 -32.74 36.84
N SER A 69 -92.52 -32.06 36.18
CA SER A 69 -92.23 -31.06 35.14
C SER A 69 -91.51 -29.82 35.69
N ILE A 70 -91.84 -29.36 36.91
CA ILE A 70 -91.09 -28.29 37.59
C ILE A 70 -89.66 -28.72 37.87
N SER A 71 -89.49 -29.92 38.43
CA SER A 71 -88.16 -30.43 38.77
C SER A 71 -87.27 -30.54 37.53
N ARG A 72 -87.82 -31.08 36.42
CA ARG A 72 -87.12 -31.13 35.13
C ARG A 72 -86.75 -29.75 34.59
N ARG A 73 -87.67 -28.78 34.67
CA ARG A 73 -87.38 -27.38 34.27
C ARG A 73 -86.26 -26.77 35.12
N ARG A 74 -86.28 -27.00 36.43
CA ARG A 74 -85.26 -26.47 37.34
C ARG A 74 -83.89 -27.08 37.07
N VAL A 75 -83.82 -28.40 36.84
CA VAL A 75 -82.57 -29.08 36.45
C VAL A 75 -82.05 -28.53 35.12
N ALA A 76 -82.91 -28.40 34.11
CA ALA A 76 -82.53 -27.84 32.81
C ALA A 76 -82.03 -26.39 32.92
N GLN A 77 -82.61 -25.59 33.83
CA GLN A 77 -82.14 -24.24 34.11
C GLN A 77 -80.73 -24.26 34.74
N ILE A 78 -80.51 -25.10 35.75
CA ILE A 78 -79.20 -25.22 36.41
C ILE A 78 -78.12 -25.67 35.41
N VAL A 79 -78.43 -26.65 34.55
CA VAL A 79 -77.50 -27.12 33.51
C VAL A 79 -77.17 -26.00 32.54
N ARG A 80 -78.19 -25.27 32.04
CA ARG A 80 -77.97 -24.13 31.15
C ARG A 80 -77.12 -23.04 31.80
N ASP A 81 -77.41 -22.69 33.05
CA ASP A 81 -76.68 -21.65 33.76
C ASP A 81 -75.20 -22.07 33.98
N ALA A 82 -74.96 -23.36 34.22
CA ALA A 82 -73.61 -23.93 34.30
C ALA A 82 -72.88 -23.90 32.94
N GLU A 83 -73.54 -24.28 31.85
CA GLU A 83 -72.98 -24.22 30.49
C GLU A 83 -72.63 -22.77 30.08
N ILE A 84 -73.48 -21.80 30.43
CA ILE A 84 -73.22 -20.38 30.20
C ILE A 84 -71.99 -19.93 30.99
N ALA A 85 -71.93 -20.27 32.29
CA ALA A 85 -70.79 -19.89 33.12
C ALA A 85 -69.46 -20.50 32.63
N GLU A 86 -69.48 -21.76 32.15
CA GLU A 86 -68.32 -22.42 31.56
C GLU A 86 -67.90 -21.74 30.25
N ALA A 87 -68.84 -21.46 29.35
CA ALA A 87 -68.57 -20.77 28.09
C ALA A 87 -68.03 -19.34 28.31
N GLU A 88 -68.56 -18.61 29.28
CA GLU A 88 -68.07 -17.28 29.65
C GLU A 88 -66.65 -17.34 30.22
N ALA A 89 -66.36 -18.32 31.08
CA ALA A 89 -65.02 -18.50 31.65
C ALA A 89 -63.99 -18.87 30.58
N ILE A 90 -64.32 -19.81 29.68
CA ILE A 90 -63.47 -20.17 28.54
C ILE A 90 -63.25 -18.96 27.64
N GLY A 91 -64.32 -18.28 27.23
CA GLY A 91 -64.20 -17.10 26.36
C GLY A 91 -63.43 -15.96 27.01
N GLN A 92 -63.49 -15.81 28.34
CA GLN A 92 -62.65 -14.84 29.06
C GLN A 92 -61.19 -15.25 29.08
N ALA A 93 -60.89 -16.54 29.31
CA ALA A 93 -59.53 -17.06 29.26
C ALA A 93 -58.92 -16.88 27.86
N GLU A 94 -59.64 -17.23 26.80
CA GLU A 94 -59.20 -17.06 25.41
C GLU A 94 -58.95 -15.58 25.06
N ARG A 95 -59.80 -14.66 25.52
CA ARG A 95 -59.57 -13.22 25.31
C ARG A 95 -58.31 -12.72 26.00
N ILE A 96 -58.09 -13.14 27.25
CA ILE A 96 -56.88 -12.76 28.01
C ILE A 96 -55.64 -13.36 27.35
N GLU A 97 -55.70 -14.61 26.91
CA GLU A 97 -54.59 -15.26 26.20
C GLU A 97 -54.26 -14.53 24.90
N ALA A 98 -55.26 -14.19 24.09
CA ALA A 98 -55.07 -13.44 22.86
C ALA A 98 -54.48 -12.03 23.10
N GLU A 99 -54.96 -11.31 24.13
CA GLU A 99 -54.42 -10.01 24.52
C GLU A 99 -52.96 -10.13 24.98
N MET A 100 -52.63 -11.16 25.77
CA MET A 100 -51.27 -11.39 26.24
C MET A 100 -50.33 -11.78 25.11
N GLU A 101 -50.79 -12.56 24.13
CA GLU A 101 -50.01 -12.92 22.93
C GLU A 101 -49.73 -11.67 22.07
N GLU A 102 -50.72 -10.80 21.89
CA GLU A 102 -50.53 -9.52 21.18
C GLU A 102 -49.47 -8.65 21.88
N VAL A 103 -49.58 -8.50 23.21
CA VAL A 103 -48.57 -7.76 23.99
C VAL A 103 -47.20 -8.42 23.89
N ALA A 104 -47.12 -9.75 23.96
CA ALA A 104 -45.86 -10.48 23.84
C ALA A 104 -45.22 -10.30 22.45
N GLU A 105 -46.01 -10.31 21.39
CA GLU A 105 -45.53 -10.06 20.03
C GLU A 105 -44.99 -8.64 19.87
N VAL A 106 -45.72 -7.63 20.34
CA VAL A 106 -45.26 -6.23 20.32
C VAL A 106 -43.93 -6.09 21.07
N MET A 107 -43.83 -6.65 22.27
CA MET A 107 -42.60 -6.59 23.08
C MET A 107 -41.43 -7.31 22.39
N ARG A 108 -41.68 -8.43 21.72
CA ARG A 108 -40.66 -9.14 20.93
C ARG A 108 -40.17 -8.28 19.76
N THR A 109 -41.09 -7.68 19.00
CA THR A 109 -40.74 -6.82 17.86
C THR A 109 -40.00 -5.56 18.30
N GLU A 110 -40.39 -4.93 19.42
CA GLU A 110 -39.66 -3.81 19.99
C GLU A 110 -38.24 -4.21 20.40
N ALA A 111 -38.08 -5.35 21.08
CA ALA A 111 -36.78 -5.88 21.46
C ALA A 111 -35.89 -6.16 20.24
N GLU A 112 -36.44 -6.80 19.20
CA GLU A 112 -35.74 -7.06 17.94
C GLU A 112 -35.32 -5.77 17.23
N THR A 113 -36.19 -4.75 17.23
CA THR A 113 -35.90 -3.43 16.67
C THR A 113 -34.74 -2.77 17.40
N VAL A 114 -34.76 -2.77 18.74
CA VAL A 114 -33.66 -2.22 19.54
C VAL A 114 -32.35 -2.95 19.27
N VAL A 115 -32.37 -4.28 19.19
CA VAL A 115 -31.17 -5.05 18.84
C VAL A 115 -30.64 -4.66 17.47
N LEU A 116 -31.52 -4.56 16.46
CA LEU A 116 -31.13 -4.19 15.10
C LEU A 116 -30.56 -2.76 15.02
N GLU A 117 -31.14 -1.81 15.74
CA GLU A 117 -30.61 -0.45 15.87
C GLU A 117 -29.21 -0.44 16.49
N LYS A 118 -28.99 -1.20 17.57
CA LYS A 118 -27.67 -1.31 18.20
C LYS A 118 -26.65 -1.99 17.28
N ASP A 119 -27.06 -3.00 16.53
CA ASP A 119 -26.19 -3.67 15.57
C ASP A 119 -25.77 -2.71 14.43
N ASN A 120 -26.70 -1.89 13.93
CA ASN A 120 -26.40 -0.85 12.96
C ASN A 120 -25.49 0.24 13.53
N ASP A 121 -25.70 0.67 14.77
CA ASP A 121 -24.81 1.61 15.46
C ASP A 121 -23.38 1.06 15.59
N VAL A 122 -23.24 -0.22 15.93
CA VAL A 122 -21.93 -0.88 15.99
C VAL A 122 -21.29 -0.93 14.61
N ARG A 123 -22.04 -1.37 13.58
CA ARG A 123 -21.53 -1.45 12.19
C ARG A 123 -21.07 -0.09 11.66
N THR A 124 -21.84 0.96 11.90
CA THR A 124 -21.48 2.32 11.47
C THR A 124 -20.23 2.82 12.20
N LYS A 125 -20.10 2.57 13.51
CA LYS A 125 -18.89 2.91 14.27
C LYS A 125 -17.67 2.14 13.80
N VAL A 126 -17.80 0.83 13.55
CA VAL A 126 -16.71 0.00 13.00
C VAL A 126 -16.29 0.51 11.63
N ALA A 127 -17.23 0.78 10.72
CA ALA A 127 -16.93 1.31 9.40
C ALA A 127 -16.23 2.69 9.46
N GLN A 128 -16.65 3.56 10.39
CA GLN A 128 -16.00 4.84 10.61
C GLN A 128 -14.58 4.67 11.15
N MET A 129 -14.38 3.79 12.13
CA MET A 129 -13.05 3.48 12.67
C MET A 129 -12.12 2.88 11.61
N GLU A 130 -12.61 1.96 10.78
CA GLU A 130 -11.85 1.37 9.67
C GLU A 130 -11.47 2.42 8.62
N LYS A 131 -12.39 3.33 8.30
CA LYS A 131 -12.12 4.45 7.40
C LYS A 131 -11.04 5.37 7.96
N ASP A 132 -11.13 5.72 9.25
CA ASP A 132 -10.15 6.59 9.90
C ASP A 132 -8.79 5.91 9.99
N ALA A 133 -8.75 4.63 10.37
CA ALA A 133 -7.52 3.82 10.39
C ALA A 133 -6.86 3.76 9.00
N ARG A 134 -7.64 3.45 7.95
CA ARG A 134 -7.14 3.41 6.57
C ARG A 134 -6.63 4.78 6.12
N SER A 135 -7.34 5.85 6.46
CA SER A 135 -6.89 7.21 6.12
C SER A 135 -5.58 7.56 6.81
N GLU A 136 -5.36 7.13 8.06
CA GLU A 136 -4.10 7.37 8.77
C GLU A 136 -2.95 6.49 8.24
N GLU A 137 -3.24 5.24 7.86
CA GLU A 137 -2.29 4.36 7.17
C GLU A 137 -1.85 4.98 5.83
N GLU A 138 -2.80 5.39 4.98
CA GLU A 138 -2.51 6.03 3.68
C GLU A 138 -1.70 7.33 3.87
N ARG A 139 -2.01 8.14 4.90
CA ARG A 139 -1.24 9.34 5.24
C ARG A 139 0.19 9.01 5.65
N THR A 140 0.35 7.96 6.45
CA THR A 140 1.67 7.51 6.92
C THR A 140 2.50 6.99 5.76
N GLU A 141 1.94 6.14 4.89
CA GLU A 141 2.61 5.66 3.69
C GLU A 141 2.99 6.79 2.73
N ALA A 142 2.08 7.75 2.50
CA ALA A 142 2.36 8.92 1.68
C ALA A 142 3.49 9.77 2.27
N ALA A 143 3.50 9.98 3.59
CA ALA A 143 4.56 10.70 4.28
C ALA A 143 5.91 9.96 4.21
N GLU A 144 5.92 8.62 4.32
CA GLU A 144 7.12 7.81 4.14
C GLU A 144 7.66 7.92 2.71
N LEU A 145 6.80 7.80 1.70
CA LEU A 145 7.17 7.94 0.30
C LEU A 145 7.73 9.34 0.01
N GLU A 146 7.11 10.38 0.55
CA GLU A 146 7.60 11.75 0.42
C GLU A 146 8.97 11.91 1.10
N ALA A 147 9.14 11.38 2.31
CA ALA A 147 10.42 11.43 3.02
C ALA A 147 11.53 10.69 2.25
N ARG A 148 11.24 9.51 1.69
CA ARG A 148 12.18 8.75 0.83
C ARG A 148 12.53 9.53 -0.43
N ALA A 149 11.53 10.07 -1.14
CA ALA A 149 11.76 10.87 -2.34
C ALA A 149 12.61 12.12 -2.04
N ARG A 150 12.36 12.81 -0.93
CA ARG A 150 13.18 13.94 -0.48
C ARG A 150 14.61 13.50 -0.16
N ALA A 151 14.79 12.39 0.55
CA ALA A 151 16.12 11.85 0.86
C ALA A 151 16.89 11.45 -0.40
N GLU A 152 16.24 10.79 -1.37
CA GLU A 152 16.81 10.46 -2.67
C GLU A 152 17.20 11.71 -3.46
N GLN A 153 16.34 12.73 -3.51
CA GLN A 153 16.67 14.00 -4.15
C GLN A 153 17.91 14.66 -3.53
N GLN A 154 18.02 14.66 -2.19
CA GLN A 154 19.21 15.19 -1.51
C GLN A 154 20.46 14.36 -1.83
N LEU A 155 20.34 13.03 -1.85
CA LEU A 155 21.44 12.14 -2.22
C LEU A 155 21.90 12.40 -3.66
N GLN A 156 20.98 12.58 -4.60
CA GLN A 156 21.31 12.90 -5.99
C GLN A 156 21.98 14.27 -6.12
N LYS A 157 21.56 15.29 -5.36
CA LYS A 157 22.25 16.59 -5.31
C LYS A 157 23.68 16.45 -4.84
N VAL A 158 23.90 15.75 -3.72
CA VAL A 158 25.25 15.50 -3.19
C VAL A 158 26.11 14.73 -4.19
N ARG A 159 25.55 13.70 -4.86
CA ARG A 159 26.26 12.95 -5.91
C ARG A 159 26.62 13.84 -7.10
N ALA A 160 25.71 14.68 -7.56
CA ALA A 160 25.98 15.62 -8.66
C ALA A 160 27.07 16.64 -8.29
N GLU A 161 27.05 17.15 -7.05
CA GLU A 161 28.11 18.05 -6.55
C GLU A 161 29.46 17.34 -6.45
N LEU A 162 29.48 16.11 -5.92
CA LEU A 162 30.68 15.29 -5.83
C LEU A 162 31.26 15.02 -7.23
N GLU A 163 30.43 14.63 -8.19
CA GLU A 163 30.84 14.38 -9.56
C GLU A 163 31.37 15.65 -10.23
N ARG A 164 30.71 16.80 -10.01
CA ARG A 164 31.20 18.10 -10.50
C ARG A 164 32.57 18.43 -9.92
N LEU A 165 32.77 18.22 -8.62
CA LEU A 165 34.07 18.45 -7.96
C LEU A 165 35.13 17.49 -8.48
N ARG A 166 34.78 16.22 -8.69
CA ARG A 166 35.65 15.21 -9.28
C ARG A 166 36.09 15.59 -10.68
N LEU A 167 35.15 15.91 -11.58
CA LEU A 167 35.46 16.35 -12.94
C LEU A 167 36.31 17.63 -12.95
N LYS A 168 36.05 18.56 -12.02
CA LYS A 168 36.88 19.76 -11.86
C LYS A 168 38.32 19.39 -11.46
N ALA A 169 38.51 18.45 -10.54
CA ALA A 169 39.82 18.02 -10.07
C ALA A 169 40.58 17.15 -11.09
N GLU A 170 39.91 16.23 -11.78
CA GLU A 170 40.53 15.27 -12.70
C GLU A 170 40.74 15.83 -14.11
N ALA A 171 39.80 16.61 -14.65
CA ALA A 171 39.87 17.10 -16.02
C ALA A 171 40.27 18.59 -16.08
N VAL A 172 39.56 19.44 -15.34
CA VAL A 172 39.71 20.90 -15.50
C VAL A 172 41.01 21.42 -14.89
N LEU A 173 41.36 21.03 -13.67
CA LEU A 173 42.57 21.51 -13.00
C LEU A 173 43.86 21.11 -13.76
N PRO A 174 44.06 19.84 -14.17
CA PRO A 174 45.22 19.45 -14.96
C PRO A 174 45.23 20.15 -16.31
N SER A 175 44.08 20.30 -16.98
CA SER A 175 44.00 21.02 -18.25
C SER A 175 44.39 22.49 -18.09
N GLN A 176 43.90 23.19 -17.06
CA GLN A 176 44.30 24.57 -16.74
C GLN A 176 45.78 24.67 -16.37
N ALA A 177 46.30 23.71 -15.60
CA ALA A 177 47.72 23.64 -15.26
C ALA A 177 48.59 23.42 -16.52
N HIS A 178 48.16 22.54 -17.43
CA HIS A 178 48.82 22.31 -18.71
C HIS A 178 48.78 23.56 -19.60
N GLN A 179 47.62 24.22 -19.72
CA GLN A 179 47.46 25.47 -20.46
C GLN A 179 48.40 26.54 -19.93
N LYS A 180 48.41 26.76 -18.61
CA LYS A 180 49.29 27.75 -17.97
C LYS A 180 50.77 27.38 -18.09
N ALA A 181 51.11 26.10 -17.99
CA ALA A 181 52.46 25.62 -18.21
C ALA A 181 52.91 25.82 -19.68
N GLN A 182 52.02 25.62 -20.65
CA GLN A 182 52.30 25.90 -22.06
C GLN A 182 52.49 27.41 -22.30
N GLU A 183 51.63 28.25 -21.74
CA GLU A 183 51.75 29.70 -21.81
C GLU A 183 53.10 30.18 -21.24
N LEU A 184 53.50 29.69 -20.07
CA LEU A 184 54.78 30.01 -19.45
C LEU A 184 55.97 29.50 -20.26
N ARG A 185 55.90 28.28 -20.80
CA ARG A 185 56.95 27.74 -21.69
C ARG A 185 57.07 28.54 -22.99
N ALA A 186 55.94 28.94 -23.59
CA ALA A 186 55.93 29.76 -24.78
C ALA A 186 56.53 31.14 -24.51
N ARG A 187 56.17 31.79 -23.39
CA ARG A 187 56.80 33.04 -22.94
C ARG A 187 58.29 32.88 -22.68
N GLY A 188 58.70 31.79 -22.01
CA GLY A 188 60.10 31.49 -21.75
C GLY A 188 60.92 31.30 -23.04
N ARG A 189 60.37 30.54 -24.01
CA ARG A 189 60.98 30.38 -25.34
C ARG A 189 61.04 31.70 -26.10
N ALA A 190 59.96 32.47 -26.10
CA ALA A 190 59.92 33.77 -26.76
C ALA A 190 60.97 34.74 -26.17
N ALA A 191 61.14 34.74 -24.84
CA ALA A 191 62.18 35.54 -24.18
C ALA A 191 63.58 35.03 -24.52
N ALA A 192 63.83 33.72 -24.51
CA ALA A 192 65.10 33.14 -24.90
C ALA A 192 65.46 33.47 -26.36
N THR A 193 64.52 33.26 -27.30
CA THR A 193 64.70 33.62 -28.70
C THR A 193 64.90 35.13 -28.89
N ALA A 194 64.20 35.97 -28.12
CA ALA A 194 64.40 37.42 -28.18
C ALA A 194 65.82 37.82 -27.73
N GLU A 195 66.36 37.21 -26.67
CA GLU A 195 67.75 37.42 -26.25
C GLU A 195 68.76 36.84 -27.26
N ASP A 196 68.52 35.65 -27.82
CA ASP A 196 69.38 35.05 -28.86
C ASP A 196 69.42 35.92 -30.12
N VAL A 197 68.29 36.49 -30.53
CA VAL A 197 68.21 37.42 -31.66
C VAL A 197 68.95 38.71 -31.37
N LYS A 198 68.84 39.27 -30.15
CA LYS A 198 69.63 40.44 -29.74
C LYS A 198 71.14 40.13 -29.75
N ALA A 199 71.54 38.99 -29.19
CA ALA A 199 72.93 38.56 -29.16
C ALA A 199 73.48 38.35 -30.59
N SER A 200 72.69 37.70 -31.46
CA SER A 200 73.05 37.48 -32.86
C SER A 200 73.12 38.80 -33.66
N ALA A 201 72.19 39.73 -33.39
CA ALA A 201 72.24 41.08 -33.97
C ALA A 201 73.51 41.84 -33.53
N LEU A 202 73.89 41.73 -32.26
CA LEU A 202 75.12 42.32 -31.72
C LEU A 202 76.38 41.67 -32.33
N VAL A 203 76.41 40.35 -32.47
CA VAL A 203 77.50 39.63 -33.17
C VAL A 203 77.59 40.06 -34.63
N ASN A 204 76.46 40.23 -35.32
CA ASN A 204 76.44 40.67 -36.71
C ASN A 204 76.90 42.13 -36.87
N ASP A 205 76.53 43.01 -35.92
CA ASP A 205 77.00 44.40 -35.88
C ASP A 205 78.52 44.45 -35.68
N LEU A 206 79.07 43.66 -34.74
CA LEU A 206 80.51 43.50 -34.54
C LEU A 206 81.21 42.96 -35.80
N LEU A 207 80.64 41.96 -36.47
CA LEU A 207 81.16 41.42 -37.74
C LEU A 207 81.18 42.50 -38.83
N THR A 208 80.15 43.33 -38.90
CA THR A 208 80.08 44.44 -39.87
C THR A 208 81.15 45.48 -39.58
N GLN A 209 81.38 45.84 -38.31
CA GLN A 209 82.48 46.73 -37.90
C GLN A 209 83.85 46.15 -38.26
N VAL A 210 84.09 44.87 -37.97
CA VAL A 210 85.34 44.19 -38.37
C VAL A 210 85.50 44.17 -39.89
N TRP A 211 84.40 44.03 -40.65
CA TRP A 211 84.43 44.06 -42.11
C TRP A 211 84.79 45.44 -42.66
N GLU A 212 84.23 46.51 -42.08
CA GLU A 212 84.58 47.90 -42.40
C GLU A 212 86.05 48.20 -42.08
N ASP A 213 86.56 47.71 -40.94
CA ASP A 213 87.95 47.91 -40.52
C ASP A 213 88.97 47.09 -41.35
N ALA A 214 88.61 45.86 -41.77
CA ALA A 214 89.54 44.91 -42.40
C ALA A 214 89.60 44.97 -43.94
N GLY A 215 88.68 45.67 -44.61
CA GLY A 215 88.72 45.92 -46.05
C GLY A 215 88.94 44.66 -46.91
N SER A 216 89.68 44.77 -48.03
CA SER A 216 89.91 43.69 -49.00
C SER A 216 90.64 42.45 -48.44
N THR A 217 91.01 42.43 -47.16
CA THR A 217 91.65 41.29 -46.48
C THR A 217 90.64 40.41 -45.74
N ALA A 218 89.45 40.93 -45.43
CA ALA A 218 88.39 40.21 -44.71
C ALA A 218 87.87 38.97 -45.48
N GLU A 219 87.73 39.10 -46.80
CA GLU A 219 87.18 38.06 -47.67
C GLU A 219 88.07 36.80 -47.73
N LEU A 220 89.40 36.99 -47.75
CA LEU A 220 90.38 35.89 -47.75
C LEU A 220 90.44 35.15 -46.41
N VAL A 221 90.37 35.86 -45.28
CA VAL A 221 90.36 35.24 -43.94
C VAL A 221 89.05 34.47 -43.70
N PHE A 222 87.92 35.02 -44.16
CA PHE A 222 86.62 34.35 -44.08
C PHE A 222 86.58 33.06 -44.91
N LEU A 223 87.09 33.08 -46.15
CA LEU A 223 87.20 31.88 -46.97
C LEU A 223 88.08 30.81 -46.32
N LEU A 224 89.16 31.20 -45.64
CA LEU A 224 90.02 30.27 -44.90
C LEU A 224 89.26 29.58 -43.76
N GLN A 225 88.44 30.32 -43.01
CA GLN A 225 87.63 29.78 -41.91
C GLN A 225 86.48 28.91 -42.42
N GLN A 226 85.87 29.28 -43.56
CA GLN A 226 84.82 28.48 -44.21
C GLN A 226 85.38 27.18 -44.79
N ILE A 227 86.62 27.18 -45.31
CA ILE A 227 87.30 25.95 -45.77
C ILE A 227 87.44 24.94 -44.63
N GLU A 228 87.78 25.38 -43.41
CA GLU A 228 87.86 24.49 -42.25
C GLU A 228 86.49 23.89 -41.88
N MET A 229 85.42 24.71 -41.93
CA MET A 229 84.06 24.24 -41.65
C MET A 229 83.53 23.28 -42.73
N VAL A 230 83.85 23.54 -44.00
CA VAL A 230 83.54 22.66 -45.14
C VAL A 230 84.33 21.36 -45.06
N LEU A 231 85.61 21.39 -44.66
CA LEU A 231 86.43 20.19 -44.40
C LEU A 231 85.86 19.35 -43.25
N GLN A 232 85.36 19.96 -42.17
CA GLN A 232 84.72 19.23 -41.07
C GLN A 232 83.38 18.60 -41.46
N GLN A 233 82.59 19.25 -42.32
CA GLN A 233 81.36 18.64 -42.88
C GLN A 233 81.69 17.56 -43.93
N ALA A 234 82.73 17.76 -44.74
CA ALA A 234 83.21 16.81 -45.75
C ALA A 234 83.79 15.53 -45.14
N THR A 235 84.45 15.62 -43.98
CA THR A 235 84.91 14.45 -43.22
C THR A 235 83.79 13.67 -42.55
N ARG A 236 82.55 14.19 -42.48
CA ARG A 236 81.35 13.45 -42.03
C ARG A 236 80.68 12.62 -43.13
N LEU A 237 80.92 12.93 -44.41
CA LEU A 237 80.38 12.19 -45.56
C LEU A 237 80.86 10.72 -45.64
N PRO A 238 82.13 10.37 -45.36
CA PRO A 238 82.58 8.98 -45.30
C PRO A 238 81.97 8.20 -44.13
N ALA A 239 81.52 8.86 -43.06
CA ALA A 239 80.98 8.20 -41.86
C ALA A 239 79.52 7.74 -42.02
N GLN A 240 78.82 8.14 -43.09
CA GLN A 240 77.42 7.75 -43.37
C GLN A 240 77.27 6.74 -44.52
N LEU A 241 78.38 6.30 -45.14
CA LEU A 241 78.36 5.27 -46.19
C LEU A 241 78.44 3.87 -45.58
N HIS A 242 77.28 3.28 -45.24
CA HIS A 242 77.19 1.86 -44.89
C HIS A 242 77.27 0.98 -46.15
N LEU A 243 78.46 0.47 -46.48
CA LEU A 243 78.64 -0.53 -47.54
C LEU A 243 78.04 -1.88 -47.10
N LYS A 244 76.92 -2.28 -47.73
CA LYS A 244 76.03 -3.34 -47.23
C LYS A 244 76.42 -4.79 -47.60
N ARG A 245 77.38 -5.01 -48.53
CA ARG A 245 77.92 -6.35 -48.87
C ARG A 245 79.09 -6.23 -49.86
N ILE A 246 80.24 -6.83 -49.57
CA ILE A 246 81.33 -7.01 -50.56
C ILE A 246 81.48 -8.52 -50.79
N THR A 247 81.17 -8.97 -52.01
CA THR A 247 81.40 -10.35 -52.45
C THR A 247 82.74 -10.39 -53.18
N ALA A 248 83.75 -11.02 -52.58
CA ALA A 248 85.02 -11.29 -53.25
C ALA A 248 84.91 -12.63 -54.01
N LEU A 249 85.02 -12.59 -55.34
CA LEU A 249 85.25 -13.77 -56.17
C LEU A 249 86.76 -13.96 -56.27
N ASP A 250 87.22 -15.02 -55.62
CA ASP A 250 88.42 -15.84 -55.84
C ASP A 250 89.60 -15.23 -56.65
N GLY A 251 90.79 -15.24 -56.03
CA GLY A 251 92.07 -15.04 -56.74
C GLY A 251 93.06 -14.08 -56.07
N ASP A 252 93.84 -14.64 -55.15
CA ASP A 252 95.23 -14.31 -54.81
C ASP A 252 95.59 -12.89 -54.26
N ASP A 253 96.31 -12.94 -53.15
CA ASP A 253 96.65 -11.85 -52.23
C ASP A 253 97.61 -10.83 -52.87
N ALA A 254 97.09 -9.63 -53.20
CA ALA A 254 97.77 -8.33 -53.25
C ALA A 254 96.95 -7.25 -54.00
N SER A 255 95.96 -7.65 -54.81
CA SER A 255 95.24 -6.74 -55.72
C SER A 255 93.92 -6.16 -55.17
N THR A 256 93.37 -6.75 -54.10
CA THR A 256 92.10 -6.33 -53.47
C THR A 256 92.26 -5.17 -52.49
N LEU A 257 93.44 -4.97 -51.91
CA LEU A 257 93.78 -3.76 -51.15
C LEU A 257 94.09 -2.56 -52.07
N ALA A 258 94.67 -2.82 -53.25
CA ALA A 258 94.94 -1.77 -54.23
C ALA A 258 93.65 -1.16 -54.81
N SER A 259 92.58 -1.95 -54.98
CA SER A 259 91.29 -1.44 -55.46
C SER A 259 90.55 -0.61 -54.40
N LEU A 260 90.75 -0.88 -53.11
CA LEU A 260 90.19 -0.06 -52.00
C LEU A 260 90.91 1.29 -51.85
N VAL A 261 92.24 1.33 -51.98
CA VAL A 261 93.00 2.59 -52.02
C VAL A 261 92.71 3.37 -53.33
N ALA A 262 92.41 2.65 -54.42
CA ALA A 262 92.00 3.26 -55.68
C ALA A 262 90.62 3.95 -55.61
N VAL A 263 89.72 3.51 -54.73
CA VAL A 263 88.39 4.13 -54.56
C VAL A 263 88.48 5.44 -53.78
N ASN A 264 89.32 5.48 -52.73
CA ASN A 264 89.50 6.69 -51.92
C ASN A 264 90.06 7.86 -52.73
N HIS A 265 91.05 7.66 -53.60
CA HIS A 265 91.58 8.78 -54.40
C HIS A 265 90.58 9.31 -55.44
N LYS A 266 89.68 8.46 -55.97
CA LYS A 266 88.64 8.90 -56.92
C LYS A 266 87.55 9.73 -56.23
N VAL A 267 87.08 9.30 -55.06
CA VAL A 267 86.06 10.02 -54.29
C VAL A 267 86.57 11.38 -53.82
N VAL A 268 87.81 11.43 -53.34
CA VAL A 268 88.44 12.69 -52.92
C VAL A 268 88.63 13.64 -54.12
N ARG A 269 89.06 13.13 -55.29
CA ARG A 269 89.20 13.96 -56.50
C ARG A 269 87.84 14.49 -56.99
N GLN A 270 86.80 13.66 -56.95
CA GLN A 270 85.43 14.05 -57.33
C GLN A 270 84.82 15.09 -56.39
N PHE A 271 85.12 15.03 -55.08
CA PHE A 271 84.75 16.07 -54.12
C PHE A 271 85.41 17.41 -54.45
N PHE A 272 86.71 17.42 -54.75
CA PHE A 272 87.41 18.65 -55.14
C PHE A 272 86.93 19.21 -56.50
N GLU A 273 86.54 18.36 -57.46
CA GLU A 273 85.88 18.82 -58.70
C GLU A 273 84.49 19.41 -58.44
N GLN A 274 83.66 18.81 -57.60
CA GLN A 274 82.35 19.39 -57.24
C GLN A 274 82.48 20.71 -56.47
N VAL A 275 83.50 20.84 -55.63
CA VAL A 275 83.82 22.12 -54.98
C VAL A 275 84.18 23.20 -56.01
N LYS A 276 84.94 22.84 -57.05
CA LYS A 276 85.24 23.76 -58.17
C LYS A 276 83.98 24.14 -58.94
N ASP A 277 83.06 23.22 -59.19
CA ASP A 277 81.82 23.51 -59.92
C ASP A 277 80.83 24.38 -59.12
N ILE A 278 80.77 24.23 -57.79
CA ILE A 278 79.83 24.96 -56.94
C ILE A 278 80.38 26.31 -56.49
N LEU A 279 81.67 26.36 -56.13
CA LEU A 279 82.31 27.54 -55.56
C LEU A 279 83.21 28.28 -56.56
N GLY A 280 83.48 27.70 -57.74
CA GLY A 280 84.34 28.30 -58.77
C GLY A 280 85.84 28.26 -58.44
N VAL A 281 86.25 27.62 -57.34
CA VAL A 281 87.64 27.64 -56.82
C VAL A 281 88.35 26.31 -57.11
N ASP A 282 89.52 26.38 -57.77
CA ASP A 282 90.35 25.22 -58.12
C ASP A 282 91.39 24.89 -57.04
N LEU A 283 90.98 24.11 -56.03
CA LEU A 283 91.82 23.75 -54.89
C LEU A 283 92.98 22.78 -55.24
N LEU A 284 92.82 21.95 -56.29
CA LEU A 284 93.86 21.03 -56.77
C LEU A 284 94.97 21.78 -57.52
N GLY A 285 94.59 22.82 -58.28
CA GLY A 285 95.52 23.75 -58.90
C GLY A 285 96.33 24.57 -57.88
N THR A 286 95.69 25.06 -56.82
CA THR A 286 96.38 25.86 -55.79
C THR A 286 97.40 25.03 -55.00
N LEU A 287 97.07 23.79 -54.64
CA LEU A 287 97.97 22.92 -53.86
C LEU A 287 99.20 22.42 -54.66
N SER A 288 99.09 22.26 -55.98
CA SER A 288 100.21 21.84 -56.84
C SER A 288 101.18 22.98 -57.21
N SER A 289 100.74 24.24 -57.09
CA SER A 289 101.56 25.42 -57.37
C SER A 289 102.43 25.91 -56.20
N THR A 290 102.24 25.36 -54.99
CA THR A 290 102.94 25.80 -53.77
C THR A 290 104.17 24.93 -53.43
N GLY A 291 104.64 24.13 -54.41
CA GLY A 291 105.79 23.24 -54.31
C GLY A 291 106.97 23.63 -55.18
N VAL A 292 107.25 24.93 -55.37
CA VAL A 292 108.53 25.46 -55.87
C VAL A 292 108.79 26.81 -55.19
N ASN A 293 109.40 26.76 -54.01
CA ASN A 293 110.47 27.62 -53.48
C ASN A 293 110.82 27.18 -52.07
#